data_AF-A0A2D8U7A7-F1
#
_entry.id   AF-A0A2D8U7A7-F1
#
_cell.length_a   1.000
_cell.length_b   1.000
_cell.length_c   1.000
_cell.angle_alpha   90.00
_cell.angle_beta   90.00
_cell.angle_gamma   90.00
#
_symmetry.space_group_name_H-M   'P 1'
#
loop_
_entity.id
_entity.type
_entity.pdbx_description
1 polymer ?
#
loop_
_entity_poly.entity_id
_entity_poly.type
_entity_poly.pdbx_seq_one_letter_code
_entity_poly.pdbx_strand_id
1 'polypeptide(L)'
;MGMRTHYEILEVTCSATQEEIRRAFRKKLLCYHPDKTLSYENNEFCEIQAAWNVLKNVELRRSYNESLHLKEAVIYEEIQVSDMESVLVDEYSTSLTYKCRCSGEFQLENLESELLQSGQVKNIVISCNHCSSCIQVSL
;
A
#
# COMPACT_ATOMS: atom_id res chain seq x y z
N MET A 1 0.37 14.68 13.05
CA MET A 1 1.17 14.98 11.84
C MET A 1 1.46 13.65 11.17
N GLY A 2 0.90 13.40 9.99
CA GLY A 2 1.17 12.17 9.25
C GLY A 2 2.61 12.16 8.71
N MET A 3 3.18 10.98 8.54
CA MET A 3 4.49 10.81 7.90
C MET A 3 4.38 11.20 6.42
N ARG A 4 5.29 12.06 5.94
CA ARG A 4 5.31 12.51 4.53
C ARG A 4 5.47 11.31 3.59
N THR A 5 4.72 11.30 2.50
CA THR A 5 4.89 10.32 1.41
C THR A 5 6.18 10.61 0.63
N HIS A 6 6.67 9.62 -0.11
CA HIS A 6 7.83 9.78 -1.00
C HIS A 6 7.58 10.82 -2.11
N TYR A 7 6.33 10.98 -2.52
CA TYR A 7 5.91 12.00 -3.48
C TYR A 7 6.01 13.40 -2.88
N GLU A 8 5.56 13.59 -1.63
CA GLU A 8 5.68 14.85 -0.91
C GLU A 8 7.15 15.21 -0.62
N ILE A 9 7.99 14.23 -0.26
CA ILE A 9 9.43 14.45 -0.01
C ILE A 9 10.13 14.99 -1.28
N LEU A 10 9.79 14.44 -2.45
CA LEU A 10 10.31 14.92 -3.73
C LEU A 10 9.53 16.11 -4.32
N GLU A 11 8.45 16.56 -3.67
CA GLU A 11 7.56 17.63 -4.13
C GLU A 11 7.00 17.39 -5.54
N VAL A 12 6.55 16.16 -5.79
CA VAL A 12 5.92 15.75 -7.05
C VAL A 12 4.57 15.10 -6.79
N THR A 13 3.71 15.04 -7.80
CA THR A 13 2.41 14.37 -7.69
C THR A 13 2.56 12.84 -7.84
N CYS A 14 1.58 12.08 -7.35
CA CYS A 14 1.54 10.62 -7.56
C CYS A 14 1.47 10.23 -9.04
N SER A 15 0.95 11.13 -9.90
CA SER A 15 0.88 11.00 -11.36
C SER A 15 2.17 11.40 -12.08
N ALA A 16 3.21 11.86 -11.38
CA ALA A 16 4.45 12.32 -11.99
C ALA A 16 5.13 11.22 -12.81
N THR A 17 5.65 11.60 -13.97
CA THR A 17 6.44 10.73 -14.84
C THR A 17 7.80 10.41 -14.23
N GLN A 18 8.46 9.35 -14.72
CA GLN A 18 9.78 8.98 -14.24
C GLN A 18 10.83 10.09 -14.44
N GLU A 19 10.67 10.89 -15.49
CA GLU A 19 11.54 12.02 -15.81
C GLU A 19 11.37 13.18 -14.83
N GLU A 20 10.13 13.49 -14.46
CA GLU A 20 9.82 14.51 -13.45
C GLU A 20 10.38 14.12 -12.07
N ILE A 21 10.21 12.86 -11.68
CA ILE A 21 10.78 12.32 -10.43
C ILE A 21 12.31 12.44 -10.43
N ARG A 22 12.97 12.09 -11.55
CA ARG A 22 14.43 12.26 -11.69
C ARG A 22 14.86 13.71 -11.56
N ARG A 23 14.13 14.63 -12.21
CA ARG A 23 14.44 16.06 -12.20
C ARG A 23 14.29 16.63 -10.80
N ALA A 24 13.22 16.28 -10.10
CA ALA A 24 12.95 16.71 -8.73
C ALA A 24 14.02 16.20 -7.75
N PHE A 25 14.40 14.92 -7.85
CA PHE A 25 15.48 14.34 -7.05
C PHE A 25 16.81 15.09 -7.23
N ARG A 26 17.21 15.37 -8.48
CA ARG A 26 18.44 16.14 -8.76
C ARG A 26 18.40 17.53 -8.14
N LYS A 27 17.26 18.23 -8.27
CA LYS A 27 17.06 19.56 -7.67
C LYS A 27 17.21 19.50 -6.15
N LYS A 28 16.55 18.54 -5.50
CA LYS A 28 16.61 18.32 -4.04
C LYS A 28 18.03 17.98 -3.59
N LEU A 29 18.73 17.07 -4.28
CA LEU A 29 20.14 16.75 -3.96
C LEU A 29 21.06 17.97 -3.97
N LEU A 30 20.87 18.91 -4.91
CA LEU A 30 21.72 20.11 -5.00
C LEU A 30 21.49 21.10 -3.85
N CYS A 31 20.30 21.10 -3.27
CA CYS A 31 19.91 21.93 -2.13
C CYS A 31 20.37 21.32 -0.80
N TYR A 32 20.28 19.99 -0.68
CA TYR A 32 20.47 19.26 0.58
C TYR A 32 21.73 18.36 0.58
N HIS A 33 22.68 18.62 -0.30
CA HIS A 33 23.93 17.84 -0.34
C HIS A 33 24.69 18.00 0.99
N PRO A 34 25.18 16.91 1.60
CA PRO A 34 25.86 16.98 2.90
C PRO A 34 27.09 17.89 2.89
N ASP A 35 27.74 18.06 1.73
CA ASP A 35 28.87 18.98 1.54
C ASP A 35 28.52 20.47 1.70
N LYS A 36 27.23 20.84 1.53
CA LYS A 36 26.75 22.22 1.69
C LYS A 36 26.12 22.49 3.06
N THR A 37 25.77 21.46 3.81
CA THR A 37 25.12 21.58 5.11
C THR A 37 26.07 21.12 6.20
N LEU A 38 26.60 22.07 6.97
CA LEU A 38 27.51 21.84 8.10
C LEU A 38 26.89 21.03 9.27
N SER A 39 25.62 20.62 9.18
CA SER A 39 24.95 19.77 10.16
C SER A 39 24.66 18.38 9.59
N TYR A 40 25.34 17.37 10.15
CA TYR A 40 25.07 15.94 9.94
C TYR A 40 23.67 15.49 10.44
N GLU A 41 22.87 16.42 10.98
CA GLU A 41 21.54 16.17 11.54
C GLU A 41 20.40 16.30 10.51
N ASN A 42 20.70 16.53 9.24
CA ASN A 42 19.67 16.66 8.20
C ASN A 42 19.12 15.29 7.76
N ASN A 43 18.09 14.81 8.48
CA ASN A 43 17.26 13.67 8.07
C ASN A 43 16.69 13.83 6.64
N GLU A 44 16.56 15.07 6.13
CA GLU A 44 16.04 15.34 4.80
C GLU A 44 16.84 14.65 3.69
N PHE A 45 18.17 14.57 3.78
CA PHE A 45 18.97 13.89 2.75
C PHE A 45 18.65 12.39 2.69
N CYS A 46 18.57 11.76 3.86
CA CYS A 46 18.19 10.34 3.98
C CYS A 46 16.78 10.09 3.45
N GLU A 47 15.82 10.96 3.79
CA GLU A 47 14.44 10.90 3.29
C GLU A 47 14.38 11.04 1.76
N ILE A 48 15.11 12.01 1.19
CA ILE A 48 15.20 12.23 -0.27
C ILE A 48 15.78 10.99 -0.96
N GLN A 49 16.85 10.39 -0.42
CA GLN A 49 17.42 9.18 -0.98
C GLN A 49 16.48 7.97 -0.88
N ALA A 50 15.80 7.80 0.27
CA ALA A 50 14.82 6.74 0.45
C ALA A 50 13.66 6.88 -0.54
N ALA A 51 13.09 8.09 -0.67
CA ALA A 51 12.03 8.38 -1.63
C ALA A 51 12.46 8.08 -3.07
N TRP A 52 13.66 8.51 -3.46
CA TRP A 52 14.21 8.20 -4.77
C TRP A 52 14.41 6.70 -5.01
N ASN A 53 14.92 5.96 -4.03
CA ASN A 53 15.15 4.52 -4.18
C ASN A 53 13.88 3.73 -4.46
N VAL A 54 12.75 4.13 -3.87
CA VAL A 54 11.44 3.54 -4.13
C VAL A 54 10.87 4.04 -5.46
N LEU A 55 10.84 5.35 -5.70
CA LEU A 55 10.16 5.96 -6.86
C LEU A 55 10.92 5.84 -8.18
N LYS A 56 12.21 5.49 -8.16
CA LYS A 56 13.01 5.28 -9.39
C LYS A 56 12.74 3.95 -10.08
N ASN A 57 12.30 2.94 -9.33
CA ASN A 57 12.04 1.59 -9.82
C ASN A 57 10.53 1.41 -9.98
N VAL A 58 10.10 0.95 -11.15
CA VAL A 58 8.69 0.84 -11.51
C VAL A 58 7.94 -0.16 -10.61
N GLU A 59 8.57 -1.29 -10.28
CA GLU A 59 7.97 -2.33 -9.44
C GLU A 59 7.86 -1.87 -7.99
N LEU A 60 8.92 -1.27 -7.45
CA LEU A 60 8.90 -0.71 -6.09
C LEU A 60 7.90 0.45 -5.98
N ARG A 61 7.80 1.30 -7.00
CA ARG A 61 6.81 2.38 -7.05
C ARG A 61 5.38 1.83 -7.09
N ARG A 62 5.13 0.75 -7.83
CA ARG A 62 3.82 0.08 -7.88
C ARG A 62 3.43 -0.44 -6.50
N SER A 63 4.30 -1.24 -5.88
CA SER A 63 4.07 -1.78 -4.53
C SER A 63 3.89 -0.66 -3.50
N TYR A 64 4.66 0.43 -3.63
CA TYR A 64 4.48 1.60 -2.78
C TYR A 64 3.12 2.28 -2.96
N ASN A 65 2.65 2.45 -4.21
CA ASN A 65 1.33 3.02 -4.48
C ASN A 65 0.20 2.15 -3.91
N GLU A 66 0.28 0.83 -4.09
CA GLU A 66 -0.66 -0.11 -3.48
C GLU A 66 -0.68 0.03 -1.96
N SER A 67 0.50 0.15 -1.33
CA SER A 67 0.60 0.36 0.12
C SER A 67 -0.02 1.69 0.59
N LEU A 68 0.03 2.74 -0.24
CA LEU A 68 -0.62 4.01 0.07
C LEU A 68 -2.15 3.89 0.00
N HIS A 69 -2.67 3.22 -1.03
CA HIS A 69 -4.11 2.97 -1.14
C HIS A 69 -4.65 2.16 0.04
N LEU A 70 -3.90 1.17 0.53
CA LEU A 70 -4.28 0.41 1.72
C LEU A 70 -4.24 1.25 3.01
N LYS A 71 -3.33 2.23 3.12
CA LYS A 71 -3.30 3.15 4.27
C LYS A 71 -4.46 4.14 4.28
N GLU A 72 -4.96 4.50 3.11
CA GLU A 72 -6.14 5.36 2.95
C GLU A 72 -7.45 4.57 2.93
N ALA A 73 -7.38 3.23 2.93
CA ALA A 73 -8.55 2.38 2.91
C ALA A 73 -9.42 2.65 4.15
N VAL A 74 -10.67 3.07 3.92
CA VAL A 74 -11.65 3.22 4.98
C VAL A 74 -12.19 1.84 5.30
N ILE A 75 -11.69 1.27 6.40
CA ILE A 75 -12.21 0.02 6.95
C ILE A 75 -13.61 0.30 7.52
N TYR A 76 -14.64 -0.26 6.90
CA TYR A 76 -16.02 -0.03 7.33
C TYR A 76 -16.49 -1.06 8.36
N GLU A 77 -15.83 -2.22 8.41
CA GLU A 77 -16.15 -3.32 9.31
C GLU A 77 -14.91 -4.22 9.50
N GLU A 78 -14.82 -4.85 10.68
CA GLU A 78 -13.85 -5.89 10.99
C GLU A 78 -14.62 -7.18 11.22
N ILE A 79 -14.22 -8.26 10.54
CA ILE A 79 -14.89 -9.56 10.58
C ILE A 79 -13.89 -10.67 10.88
N GLN A 80 -14.36 -11.79 11.42
CA GLN A 80 -13.53 -12.99 11.53
C GLN A 80 -13.59 -13.78 10.22
N VAL A 81 -12.53 -14.54 9.93
CA VAL A 81 -12.52 -15.44 8.77
C VAL A 81 -13.64 -16.49 8.84
N SER A 82 -14.09 -16.84 10.06
CA SER A 82 -15.24 -17.73 10.29
C SER A 82 -16.60 -17.14 9.88
N ASP A 83 -16.68 -15.82 9.71
CA ASP A 83 -17.90 -15.14 9.26
C ASP A 83 -18.05 -15.16 7.73
N MET A 84 -17.04 -15.67 7.00
CA MET A 84 -17.05 -15.75 5.54
C MET A 84 -17.64 -17.07 5.04
N GLU A 85 -18.27 -17.03 3.87
CA GLU A 85 -18.85 -18.19 3.20
C GLU A 85 -17.87 -18.77 2.16
N SER A 86 -17.70 -20.09 2.09
CA SER A 86 -16.86 -20.71 1.07
C SER A 86 -17.60 -20.89 -0.25
N VAL A 87 -16.92 -20.53 -1.34
CA VAL A 87 -17.43 -20.63 -2.71
C VAL A 87 -16.43 -21.41 -3.55
N LEU A 88 -16.93 -22.42 -4.28
CA LEU A 88 -16.13 -23.14 -5.28
C LEU A 88 -15.95 -22.23 -6.49
N VAL A 89 -14.71 -21.88 -6.79
CA VAL A 89 -14.35 -21.13 -8.01
C VAL A 89 -14.23 -22.10 -9.18
N ASP A 90 -13.66 -23.28 -8.92
CA ASP A 90 -13.54 -24.40 -9.84
C ASP A 90 -13.53 -25.73 -9.07
N GLU A 91 -13.30 -26.85 -9.76
CA GLU A 91 -13.34 -28.20 -9.16
C GLU A 91 -12.26 -28.45 -8.09
N TYR A 92 -11.25 -27.57 -7.98
CA TYR A 92 -10.09 -27.73 -7.09
C TYR A 92 -9.82 -26.51 -6.21
N SER A 93 -10.46 -25.38 -6.47
CA SER A 93 -10.20 -24.10 -5.84
C SER A 93 -11.45 -23.58 -5.12
N THR A 94 -11.27 -23.27 -3.84
CA THR A 94 -12.27 -22.61 -2.99
C THR A 94 -11.77 -21.23 -2.61
N SER A 95 -12.63 -20.22 -2.72
CA SER A 95 -12.41 -18.88 -2.19
C SER A 95 -13.41 -18.58 -1.08
N LEU A 96 -13.05 -17.72 -0.13
CA LEU A 96 -14.01 -17.22 0.86
C LEU A 96 -14.64 -15.92 0.37
N THR A 97 -15.95 -15.75 0.55
CA THR A 97 -16.70 -14.56 0.18
C THR A 97 -17.42 -13.95 1.38
N TYR A 98 -17.58 -12.64 1.38
CA TYR A 98 -18.39 -11.91 2.34
C TYR A 98 -19.24 -10.85 1.62
N LYS A 99 -20.53 -10.76 1.97
CA LYS A 99 -21.45 -9.84 1.30
C LYS A 99 -21.18 -8.40 1.71
N CYS A 100 -21.08 -7.52 0.71
CA CYS A 100 -21.04 -6.09 0.98
C CYS A 100 -22.43 -5.55 1.30
N ARG A 101 -22.47 -4.35 1.90
CA ARG A 101 -23.70 -3.55 2.03
C ARG A 101 -24.20 -3.02 0.68
N CYS A 102 -23.34 -2.99 -0.34
CA CYS A 102 -23.75 -2.80 -1.72
C CYS A 102 -24.16 -4.15 -2.35
N SER A 103 -24.40 -4.19 -3.66
CA SER A 103 -24.65 -5.44 -4.39
C SER A 103 -23.40 -6.27 -4.68
N GLY A 104 -22.22 -5.82 -4.23
CA GLY A 104 -20.94 -6.49 -4.42
C GLY A 104 -20.55 -7.42 -3.28
N GLU A 105 -19.32 -7.90 -3.36
CA GLU A 105 -18.75 -8.86 -2.43
C GLU A 105 -17.27 -8.61 -2.20
N PHE A 106 -16.79 -9.17 -1.10
CA PHE A 106 -15.38 -9.23 -0.74
C PHE A 106 -14.94 -10.66 -0.92
N GLN A 107 -13.83 -10.86 -1.62
CA GLN A 107 -13.28 -12.17 -1.89
C GLN A 107 -11.91 -12.26 -1.21
N LEU A 108 -11.67 -13.38 -0.54
CA LEU A 108 -10.40 -13.73 0.06
C LEU A 108 -9.91 -15.01 -0.61
N GLU A 109 -8.72 -14.94 -1.20
CA GLU A 109 -8.14 -16.07 -1.91
C GLU A 109 -7.66 -17.16 -0.94
N ASN A 110 -7.53 -18.39 -1.42
CA ASN A 110 -7.15 -19.53 -0.57
C ASN A 110 -5.79 -19.29 0.13
N LEU A 111 -4.78 -18.80 -0.62
CA LEU A 111 -3.46 -18.48 -0.08
C LEU A 111 -3.54 -17.44 1.07
N GLU A 112 -4.38 -16.43 0.92
CA GLU A 112 -4.57 -15.40 1.95
C GLU A 112 -5.23 -15.97 3.21
N SER A 113 -6.22 -16.85 3.02
CA SER A 113 -6.88 -17.55 4.13
C SER A 113 -5.93 -18.48 4.89
N GLU A 114 -5.02 -19.17 4.18
CA GLU A 114 -3.99 -20.03 4.77
C GLU A 114 -2.96 -19.21 5.57
N LEU A 115 -2.57 -18.02 5.09
CA LEU A 115 -1.66 -17.11 5.80
C LEU A 115 -2.26 -16.61 7.12
N LEU A 116 -3.57 -16.34 7.15
CA LEU A 116 -4.28 -15.98 8.39
C LEU A 116 -4.32 -17.15 9.37
N GLN A 117 -4.73 -18.34 8.89
CA GLN A 117 -4.86 -19.54 9.72
C GLN A 117 -3.53 -20.06 10.26
N SER A 118 -2.45 -19.94 9.49
CA SER A 118 -1.09 -20.26 9.94
C SER A 118 -0.50 -19.22 10.90
N GLY A 119 -1.17 -18.07 11.08
CA GLY A 119 -0.71 -16.97 11.92
C GLY A 119 0.47 -16.20 11.35
N GLN A 120 0.82 -16.42 10.08
CA GLN A 120 1.87 -15.67 9.38
C GLN A 120 1.48 -14.21 9.19
N VAL A 121 0.17 -13.94 9.07
CA VAL A 121 -0.42 -12.59 9.14
C VAL A 121 -1.53 -12.56 10.18
N LYS A 122 -1.69 -11.42 10.86
CA LYS A 122 -2.72 -11.23 11.91
C LYS A 122 -4.06 -10.77 11.35
N ASN A 123 -4.02 -10.05 10.23
CA ASN A 123 -5.17 -9.52 9.54
C ASN A 123 -4.84 -9.31 8.06
N ILE A 124 -5.89 -9.30 7.24
CA ILE A 124 -5.83 -8.98 5.82
C ILE A 124 -6.93 -7.95 5.53
N VAL A 125 -6.61 -6.93 4.74
CA VAL A 125 -7.59 -5.94 4.28
C VAL A 125 -7.99 -6.27 2.86
N ILE A 126 -9.28 -6.52 2.63
CA ILE A 126 -9.84 -6.82 1.31
C ILE A 126 -10.86 -5.76 0.90
N SER A 127 -10.89 -5.45 -0.40
CA SER A 127 -11.74 -4.41 -0.99
C SER A 127 -12.94 -4.99 -1.72
N CYS A 128 -14.04 -4.23 -1.79
CA CYS A 128 -15.24 -4.67 -2.50
C CYS A 128 -15.01 -4.60 -4.01
N ASN A 129 -15.51 -5.59 -4.74
CA ASN A 129 -15.47 -5.57 -6.22
C ASN A 129 -16.43 -4.56 -6.88
N HIS A 130 -17.32 -3.91 -6.10
CA HIS A 130 -18.35 -3.02 -6.64
C HIS A 130 -18.35 -1.60 -6.04
N CYS A 131 -17.65 -1.37 -4.93
CA CYS A 131 -17.53 -0.05 -4.32
C CYS A 131 -16.14 0.14 -3.67
N SER A 132 -15.89 1.33 -3.13
CA SER A 132 -14.59 1.67 -2.52
C SER A 132 -14.44 1.20 -1.06
N SER A 133 -15.40 0.43 -0.54
CA SER A 133 -15.40 -0.06 0.83
C SER A 133 -14.38 -1.19 1.03
N CYS A 134 -13.71 -1.22 2.18
CA CYS A 134 -12.75 -2.26 2.57
C CYS A 134 -13.11 -2.87 3.94
N ILE A 135 -12.97 -4.19 4.12
CA ILE A 135 -13.05 -4.86 5.43
C ILE A 135 -11.67 -5.32 5.88
N GLN A 136 -11.50 -5.41 7.19
CA GLN A 136 -10.41 -6.14 7.80
C GLN A 136 -10.89 -7.53 8.21
N VAL A 137 -10.23 -8.57 7.72
CA VAL A 137 -10.47 -9.97 8.10
C VAL A 137 -9.37 -10.39 9.06
N SER A 138 -9.75 -10.93 10.21
CA SER A 138 -8.83 -11.51 11.20
C SER A 138 -9.17 -12.98 11.48
N LEU A 139 -8.23 -13.69 12.11
CA LEU A 139 -8.39 -15.10 12.47
C LEU A 139 -9.32 -15.27 13.68
#